data_AF-A0A661TCB0-F1
#
_entry.id   AF-A0A661TCB0-F1
#
_cell.length_a   1.000
_cell.length_b   1.000
_cell.length_c   1.000
_cell.angle_alpha   90.00
_cell.angle_beta   90.00
_cell.angle_gamma   90.00
#
_symmetry.space_group_name_H-M   'P 1'
#
loop_
_entity.id
_entity.type
_entity.pdbx_description
1 polymer ?
#
loop_
_entity_poly.entity_id
_entity_poly.type
_entity_poly.pdbx_seq_one_letter_code
_entity_poly.pdbx_strand_id
1 'polypeptide(L)'
;FDERSRNIFYHTDNIAETQNEKIRICRDCPGALRIDSSAENGLHILAVHIPRKACSKCRETGYKWFDIADKYTYDLVLLQDRTTGEFHEKKQVETL
;
A
#
# COMPACT_ATOMS: atom_id res chain seq x y z
N PHE A 1 -12.64 -9.51 -0.83
CA PHE A 1 -11.70 -8.65 -0.08
C PHE A 1 -12.42 -8.20 1.18
N ASP A 2 -11.67 -7.83 2.20
CA ASP A 2 -12.21 -7.09 3.33
C ASP A 2 -11.60 -5.68 3.31
N GLU A 3 -12.39 -4.69 3.69
CA GLU A 3 -12.06 -3.28 3.51
C GLU A 3 -12.37 -2.52 4.79
N ARG A 4 -11.46 -1.63 5.18
CA ARG A 4 -11.68 -0.73 6.32
C ARG A 4 -11.13 0.66 6.01
N SER A 5 -11.77 1.67 6.57
CA SER A 5 -11.27 3.04 6.57
C SER A 5 -11.00 3.49 8.00
N ARG A 6 -9.93 4.25 8.20
CA ARG A 6 -9.55 4.76 9.53
C ARG A 6 -8.80 6.08 9.42
N ASN A 7 -8.98 6.92 10.42
CA ASN A 7 -8.21 8.13 10.61
C ASN A 7 -7.12 7.88 11.65
N ILE A 8 -5.89 8.29 11.35
CA ILE A 8 -4.73 8.10 12.22
C ILE A 8 -4.08 9.47 12.44
N PHE A 9 -3.80 9.80 13.69
CA PHE A 9 -3.13 11.03 14.08
C PHE A 9 -1.80 10.71 14.77
N TYR A 10 -0.72 11.26 14.23
CA TYR A 10 0.65 11.13 14.72
C TYR A 10 1.03 12.41 15.48
N HIS A 11 0.94 12.36 16.82
CA HIS A 11 1.15 13.54 17.67
C HIS A 11 2.57 14.14 17.59
N THR A 12 3.60 13.32 17.35
CA THR A 12 4.99 13.78 17.30
C THR A 12 5.23 14.75 16.15
N ASP A 13 4.67 14.42 14.98
CA ASP A 13 4.86 15.18 13.74
C ASP A 13 3.65 16.05 13.39
N ASN A 14 2.59 16.00 14.22
CA ASN A 14 1.30 16.65 14.01
C ASN A 14 0.70 16.35 12.62
N ILE A 15 0.77 15.08 12.20
CA ILE A 15 0.24 14.60 10.92
C ILE A 15 -1.04 13.83 11.18
N ALA A 16 -2.11 14.15 10.44
CA ALA A 16 -3.29 13.30 10.34
C ALA A 16 -3.37 12.69 8.94
N GLU A 17 -3.78 11.43 8.87
CA GLU A 17 -4.05 10.73 7.62
C GLU A 17 -5.35 9.94 7.67
N THR A 18 -5.94 9.74 6.49
CA THR A 18 -7.03 8.81 6.24
C THR A 18 -6.48 7.62 5.47
N GLN A 19 -6.55 6.42 6.05
CA GLN A 19 -6.16 5.18 5.39
C GLN A 19 -7.38 4.38 4.94
N ASN A 20 -7.46 4.08 3.64
CA ASN A 20 -8.37 3.10 3.07
C ASN A 20 -7.61 1.80 2.82
N GLU A 21 -7.83 0.82 3.68
CA GLU A 21 -7.16 -0.47 3.65
C GLU A 21 -8.03 -1.52 2.95
N LYS A 22 -7.39 -2.32 2.09
CA LYS A 22 -8.01 -3.46 1.41
C LYS A 22 -7.13 -4.70 1.58
N ILE A 23 -7.67 -5.72 2.23
CA ILE A 23 -6.98 -6.99 2.43
C ILE A 23 -7.59 -8.09 1.57
N ARG A 24 -6.72 -8.86 0.91
CA ARG A 24 -7.14 -10.03 0.14
C ARG A 24 -7.39 -11.20 1.09
N ILE A 25 -8.65 -11.42 1.47
CA ILE A 25 -9.06 -12.61 2.23
C ILE A 25 -8.56 -13.89 1.55
N CYS A 26 -7.82 -14.69 2.32
CA CYS A 26 -7.19 -15.91 1.86
C CYS A 26 -7.33 -16.99 2.94
N ARG A 27 -7.55 -18.23 2.51
CA ARG A 27 -7.59 -19.39 3.41
C ARG A 27 -6.20 -19.98 3.68
N ASP A 28 -5.23 -19.66 2.84
CA ASP A 28 -3.90 -20.29 2.83
C ASP A 28 -2.82 -19.43 3.50
N CYS A 29 -3.05 -18.12 3.66
CA CYS A 29 -2.09 -17.19 4.25
C CYS A 29 -2.79 -15.92 4.78
N PRO A 30 -2.06 -14.99 5.43
CA PRO A 30 -2.65 -13.75 5.98
C PRO A 30 -3.27 -12.78 4.96
N GLY A 31 -3.13 -13.02 3.65
CA GLY A 31 -3.56 -12.11 2.60
C GLY A 31 -2.55 -11.00 2.28
N ALA A 32 -2.60 -10.46 1.06
CA ALA A 32 -1.90 -9.22 0.72
C ALA A 32 -2.73 -8.02 1.18
N LEU A 33 -2.06 -6.96 1.64
CA LEU A 33 -2.67 -5.73 2.13
C LEU A 33 -2.30 -4.56 1.22
N ARG A 34 -3.30 -3.78 0.85
CA ARG A 34 -3.18 -2.49 0.17
C ARG A 34 -3.63 -1.39 1.13
N ILE A 35 -2.81 -0.36 1.31
CA ILE A 35 -3.11 0.82 2.12
C ILE A 35 -3.03 2.04 1.19
N ASP A 36 -4.17 2.67 0.98
CA ASP A 36 -4.31 3.91 0.23
C ASP A 36 -4.45 5.04 1.25
N SER A 37 -3.39 5.85 1.42
CA SER A 37 -3.29 6.82 2.51
C SER A 37 -3.18 8.24 1.99
N SER A 38 -4.05 9.12 2.47
CA SER A 38 -4.02 10.56 2.19
C SER A 38 -3.80 11.33 3.48
N ALA A 39 -2.79 12.18 3.52
CA ALA A 39 -2.47 13.04 4.65
C ALA A 39 -3.02 14.46 4.47
N GLU A 40 -3.28 15.17 5.58
CA GLU A 40 -3.79 16.55 5.56
C GLU A 40 -2.85 17.54 4.85
N ASN A 41 -1.55 17.23 4.78
CA ASN A 41 -0.56 18.02 4.06
C ASN A 41 -0.56 17.80 2.53
N GLY A 42 -1.53 17.03 2.01
CA GLY A 42 -1.72 16.79 0.58
C GLY A 42 -1.00 15.55 0.04
N LEU A 43 -0.14 14.89 0.82
CA LEU A 43 0.53 13.67 0.38
C LEU A 43 -0.46 12.52 0.22
N HIS A 44 -0.44 11.88 -0.94
CA HIS A 44 -1.25 10.72 -1.27
C HIS A 44 -0.35 9.56 -1.70
N ILE A 45 -0.32 8.50 -0.89
CA ILE A 45 0.54 7.34 -1.12
C ILE A 45 -0.26 6.04 -1.24
N LEU A 46 0.33 5.08 -1.95
CA LEU A 46 -0.13 3.70 -1.93
C LEU A 46 0.96 2.79 -1.37
N ALA A 47 0.69 2.09 -0.27
CA ALA A 47 1.56 1.08 0.27
C ALA A 47 0.96 -0.33 0.09
N VAL A 48 1.74 -1.24 -0.48
CA VAL A 48 1.36 -2.65 -0.66
C VAL A 48 2.27 -3.54 0.16
N HIS A 49 1.68 -4.42 0.95
CA HIS A 49 2.38 -5.36 1.82
C HIS A 49 2.05 -6.80 1.46
N ILE A 50 3.08 -7.57 1.08
CA ILE A 50 3.01 -9.02 0.90
C ILE A 50 3.69 -9.68 2.11
N PRO A 51 2.96 -10.43 2.96
CA PRO A 51 3.50 -10.99 4.19
C PRO A 51 4.49 -12.15 3.93
N ARG A 52 5.35 -12.44 4.92
CA ARG A 52 6.44 -13.45 4.81
C ARG A 52 6.02 -14.84 4.29
N LYS A 53 4.78 -15.26 4.57
CA LYS A 53 4.23 -16.57 4.18
C LYS A 53 3.10 -16.44 3.15
N ALA A 54 3.12 -15.40 2.32
CA ALA A 54 2.08 -15.22 1.31
C ALA A 54 2.08 -16.37 0.29
N CYS A 55 0.90 -16.90 -0.04
CA CYS A 55 0.76 -17.83 -1.16
C CYS A 55 0.94 -17.08 -2.50
N SER A 56 1.17 -17.83 -3.58
CA SER A 56 1.39 -17.26 -4.93
C SER A 56 0.28 -16.30 -5.36
N LYS A 57 -0.99 -16.64 -5.08
CA LYS A 57 -2.15 -15.79 -5.39
C LYS A 57 -2.15 -14.45 -4.65
N CYS A 58 -1.70 -14.45 -3.39
CA CYS A 58 -1.59 -13.22 -2.61
C CYS A 58 -0.39 -12.39 -3.06
N ARG A 59 0.73 -13.04 -3.39
CA ARG A 59 1.90 -12.37 -3.98
C ARG A 59 1.53 -11.69 -5.30
N GLU A 60 0.91 -12.41 -6.22
CA GLU A 60 0.40 -11.89 -7.50
C GLU A 60 -0.56 -10.71 -7.31
N THR A 61 -1.48 -10.80 -6.35
CA THR A 61 -2.39 -9.69 -6.04
C THR A 61 -1.64 -8.45 -5.57
N GLY A 62 -0.61 -8.61 -4.75
CA GLY A 62 0.25 -7.51 -4.29
C GLY A 62 0.99 -6.83 -5.44
N TYR A 63 1.68 -7.60 -6.29
CA TYR A 63 2.33 -7.06 -7.49
C TYR A 63 1.34 -6.40 -8.43
N LYS A 64 0.17 -7.01 -8.66
CA LYS A 64 -0.88 -6.41 -9.48
C LYS A 64 -1.32 -5.03 -8.95
N TRP A 65 -1.54 -4.88 -7.64
CA TRP A 65 -1.87 -3.58 -7.06
C TRP A 65 -0.77 -2.54 -7.25
N PHE A 66 0.48 -2.96 -7.07
CA PHE A 66 1.63 -2.10 -7.30
C PHE A 66 1.73 -1.68 -8.77
N ASP A 67 1.56 -2.61 -9.70
CA ASP A 67 1.74 -2.40 -11.14
C ASP A 67 0.70 -1.47 -11.73
N ILE A 68 -0.58 -1.63 -11.37
CA ILE A 68 -1.67 -0.79 -11.87
C ILE A 68 -1.70 0.61 -11.25
N ALA A 69 -1.04 0.81 -10.10
CA ALA A 69 -0.96 2.12 -9.47
C ALA A 69 -0.12 3.06 -10.34
N ASP A 70 -0.75 4.15 -10.76
CA ASP A 70 -0.13 5.16 -11.60
C ASP A 70 0.48 6.30 -10.76
N LYS A 71 1.46 6.98 -11.34
CA LYS A 71 2.22 8.06 -10.71
C LYS A 71 1.51 9.43 -10.75
N TYR A 72 0.38 9.54 -11.44
CA TYR A 72 -0.41 10.76 -11.50
C TYR A 72 -1.40 10.83 -10.33
N THR A 73 -1.88 9.67 -9.87
CA THR A 73 -2.76 9.56 -8.70
C THR A 73 -2.01 9.61 -7.37
N TYR A 74 -0.84 8.96 -7.27
CA TYR A 74 -0.09 8.87 -6.02
C TYR A 74 1.28 9.54 -6.15
N ASP A 75 1.66 10.30 -5.12
CA ASP A 75 2.99 10.88 -4.97
C ASP A 75 4.06 9.79 -4.81
N LEU A 76 3.70 8.69 -4.12
CA LEU A 76 4.56 7.54 -3.88
C LEU A 76 3.75 6.24 -3.83
N VAL A 77 4.21 5.25 -4.58
CA VAL A 77 3.72 3.86 -4.52
C VAL A 77 4.84 2.97 -4.00
N LEU A 78 4.57 2.17 -2.97
CA LEU A 78 5.50 1.26 -2.32
C LEU A 78 4.99 -0.18 -2.40
N LEU A 79 5.90 -1.12 -2.61
CA LEU A 79 5.65 -2.55 -2.45
C LEU A 79 6.75 -3.16 -1.57
N GLN A 80 6.33 -3.85 -0.51
CA GLN A 80 7.20 -4.70 0.29
C GLN A 80 6.83 -6.17 0.06
N ASP A 81 7.72 -6.92 -0.58
CA ASP A 81 7.61 -8.37 -0.73
C ASP A 81 8.43 -9.10 0.32
N ARG A 82 7.80 -9.49 1.43
CA ARG A 82 8.51 -10.20 2.50
C ARG A 82 8.76 -11.68 2.19
N THR A 83 8.26 -12.21 1.08
CA THR A 83 8.55 -13.60 0.66
C THR A 83 9.93 -13.70 0.03
N THR A 84 10.38 -12.65 -0.67
CA THR A 84 11.71 -12.55 -1.29
C THR A 84 12.63 -11.58 -0.55
N GLY A 85 12.07 -10.71 0.30
CA GLY A 85 12.81 -9.61 0.95
C GLY A 85 12.96 -8.38 0.07
N GLU A 86 12.27 -8.33 -1.07
CA GLU A 86 12.36 -7.24 -2.04
C GLU A 86 11.48 -6.05 -1.64
N PHE A 87 11.91 -4.88 -2.11
CA PHE A 87 11.19 -3.62 -1.96
C PHE A 87 11.22 -2.87 -3.29
N HIS A 88 10.08 -2.31 -3.68
CA HIS A 88 9.94 -1.53 -4.91
C HIS A 88 9.24 -0.20 -4.62
N GLU A 89 9.60 0.83 -5.37
CA GLU A 89 8.99 2.16 -5.28
C GLU A 89 8.70 2.76 -6.67
N LYS A 90 7.60 3.51 -6.78
CA LYS A 90 7.31 4.43 -7.89
C LYS A 90 7.06 5.81 -7.30
N LYS A 91 7.89 6.79 -7.64
CA LYS A 91 7.69 8.20 -7.28
C LYS A 91 7.04 8.96 -8.43
N GLN A 92 6.16 9.90 -8.11
CA GLN A 92 5.71 10.90 -9.07
C GLN A 92 6.93 11.61 -9.66
N VAL A 93 6.97 11.73 -10.99
CA VAL A 93 8.02 12.48 -11.67
C VAL A 93 7.48 13.89 -11.83
N GLU A 94 8.05 14.85 -11.11
CA GLU A 94 7.78 16.27 -11.37
C GLU A 94 8.11 16.54 -12.84
N THR A 95 7.09 16.91 -13.61
CA THR A 95 7.30 17.38 -14.98
C THR A 95 7.69 18.85 -14.86
N LEU A 96 8.98 19.14 -15.08
CA LEU A 96 9.52 20.50 -15.21
C LEU A 96 8.89 21.25 -16.40
#